data_AF-A0A349KM56-F1
#
_entry.id   AF-A0A349KM56-F1
#
_cell.length_a   1.000
_cell.length_b   1.000
_cell.length_c   1.000
_cell.angle_alpha   90.00
_cell.angle_beta   90.00
_cell.angle_gamma   90.00
#
_symmetry.space_group_name_H-M   'P 1'
#
loop_
_entity.id
_entity.type
_entity.pdbx_description
1 polymer ?
#
loop_
_entity_poly.entity_id
_entity_poly.type
_entity_poly.pdbx_seq_one_letter_code
_entity_poly.pdbx_strand_id
1 'polypeptide(L)'
;MGICARPIKLNKPNPGKLTGILLAAGVLCCGGSLLAQESSWQLSRTIDGHPDFQGVWANNSITPLERAVGFENRELLSDDEYARLRAGVAEITDGGGDAQFGDGFFDALVSGEVQSYDPSTGNYDQTWMSDRNLERRTSLIVDPANGRLPPYT
;
A
#
# COMPACT_ATOMS: atom_id res chain seq x y z
N MET A 1 -13.43 74.64 46.71
CA MET A 1 -12.65 75.28 45.62
C MET A 1 -12.34 74.22 44.58
N GLY A 2 -12.76 74.42 43.32
CA GLY A 2 -12.67 73.44 42.24
C GLY A 2 -11.25 73.27 41.70
N ILE A 3 -10.85 72.01 41.50
CA ILE A 3 -9.62 71.66 40.79
C ILE A 3 -9.97 71.48 39.31
N CYS A 4 -9.39 72.35 38.48
CA CYS A 4 -9.50 72.33 37.03
C CYS A 4 -8.63 71.19 36.48
N ALA A 5 -9.23 70.12 35.95
CA ALA A 5 -8.52 69.05 35.26
C ALA A 5 -8.46 69.35 33.75
N ARG A 6 -7.25 69.53 33.20
CA ARG A 6 -7.01 69.62 31.76
C ARG A 6 -7.23 68.24 31.10
N PRO A 7 -7.78 68.17 29.87
CA PRO A 7 -7.91 66.89 29.17
C PRO A 7 -6.55 66.39 28.65
N ILE A 8 -6.23 65.13 28.93
CA ILE A 8 -5.08 64.40 28.36
C ILE A 8 -5.47 63.98 26.93
N LYS A 9 -4.72 64.43 25.92
CA LYS A 9 -4.87 63.90 24.55
C LYS A 9 -4.27 62.49 24.50
N LEU A 10 -5.11 61.48 24.33
CA LEU A 10 -4.69 60.11 24.05
C LEU A 10 -4.17 60.04 22.61
N ASN A 11 -2.88 59.75 22.44
CA ASN A 11 -2.29 59.60 21.11
C ASN A 11 -2.72 58.25 20.52
N LYS A 12 -3.41 58.25 19.37
CA LYS A 12 -3.82 56.99 18.73
C LYS A 12 -2.59 56.25 18.21
N PRO A 13 -2.42 54.95 18.52
CA PRO A 13 -1.27 54.19 18.03
C PRO A 13 -1.32 54.04 16.51
N ASN A 14 -0.15 54.19 15.90
CA ASN A 14 0.06 54.21 14.46
C ASN A 14 -0.08 52.77 13.90
N PRO A 15 -1.01 52.49 12.96
CA PRO A 15 -1.37 51.13 12.55
C PRO A 15 -0.22 50.35 11.88
N GLY A 16 0.82 51.02 11.40
CA GLY A 16 1.96 50.39 10.74
C GLY A 16 2.92 49.61 11.64
N LYS A 17 2.87 49.77 12.97
CA LYS A 17 3.78 49.05 13.90
C LYS A 17 3.22 47.71 14.39
N LEU A 18 1.91 47.47 14.24
CA LEU A 18 1.26 46.22 14.66
C LEU A 18 1.47 45.09 13.66
N THR A 19 1.65 45.40 12.37
CA THR A 19 1.82 44.42 11.29
C THR A 19 3.21 43.78 11.27
N GLY A 20 4.24 44.45 11.80
CA GLY A 20 5.62 43.93 11.79
C GLY A 20 5.93 42.88 12.86
N ILE A 21 5.18 42.86 13.96
CA ILE A 21 5.43 41.93 15.09
C ILE A 21 4.75 40.58 14.86
N LEU A 22 3.65 40.54 14.09
CA LEU A 22 2.92 39.30 13.77
C LEU A 22 3.66 38.42 12.75
N LEU A 23 4.51 38.98 11.88
CA LEU A 23 5.27 38.18 10.91
C LEU A 23 6.51 37.48 11.51
N ALA A 24 7.11 38.03 12.57
CA ALA A 24 8.29 37.43 13.19
C ALA A 24 7.96 36.28 14.16
N ALA A 25 6.75 36.28 14.75
CA ALA A 25 6.30 35.22 15.66
C ALA A 25 5.76 33.97 14.93
N GLY A 26 5.27 34.12 13.69
CA GLY A 26 4.72 33.01 12.91
C GLY A 26 5.77 32.04 12.36
N VAL A 27 7.03 32.46 12.23
CA VAL A 27 8.12 31.64 11.66
C VAL A 27 8.75 30.70 12.69
N LEU A 28 8.59 30.97 14.00
CA LEU A 28 9.27 30.20 15.05
C LEU A 28 8.53 28.92 15.47
N CYS A 29 7.24 28.77 15.16
CA CYS A 29 6.44 27.62 15.62
C CYS A 29 6.39 26.43 14.65
N CYS A 30 6.93 26.54 13.44
CA CYS A 30 6.87 25.45 12.44
C CYS A 30 8.19 24.68 12.25
N GLY A 31 9.25 25.04 12.96
CA GLY A 31 10.58 24.41 12.80
C GLY A 31 10.82 23.14 13.65
N GLY A 32 9.90 22.77 14.54
CA GLY A 32 10.14 21.72 15.55
C GLY A 32 9.85 20.28 15.11
N SER A 33 9.24 20.05 13.95
CA SER A 33 8.72 18.72 13.59
C SER A 33 9.67 17.84 12.77
N LEU A 34 10.89 18.30 12.44
CA LEU A 34 11.79 17.57 11.55
C LEU A 34 12.75 16.58 12.26
N LEU A 35 12.79 16.51 13.60
CA LEU A 35 13.77 15.70 14.34
C LEU A 35 13.18 14.51 15.12
N ALA A 36 11.91 14.16 14.94
CA ALA A 36 11.24 13.16 15.78
C ALA A 36 10.84 11.86 15.06
N GLN A 37 11.55 11.49 13.99
CA GLN A 37 11.27 10.25 13.25
C GLN A 37 12.51 9.35 13.16
N GLU A 38 13.26 9.19 14.25
CA GLU A 38 14.09 7.99 14.39
C GLU A 38 13.17 6.83 14.75
N SER A 39 12.90 5.96 13.78
CA SER A 39 12.27 4.68 14.08
C SER A 39 13.21 3.89 14.98
N SER A 40 12.82 3.65 16.24
CA SER A 40 13.55 2.83 17.21
C SER A 40 13.51 1.33 16.87
N TRP A 41 13.33 0.98 15.59
CA TRP A 41 13.26 -0.39 15.15
C TRP A 41 14.67 -0.99 15.15
N GLN A 42 14.81 -2.15 15.77
CA GLN A 42 16.04 -2.91 15.84
C GLN A 42 15.79 -4.31 15.32
N LEU A 43 16.63 -4.78 14.39
CA LEU A 43 16.51 -6.11 13.80
C LEU A 43 16.75 -7.17 14.89
N SER A 44 15.73 -8.00 15.15
CA SER A 44 15.84 -9.16 16.02
C SER A 44 16.92 -10.11 15.49
N ARG A 45 17.67 -10.71 16.41
CA ARG A 45 18.75 -11.64 16.08
C ARG A 45 18.61 -12.94 16.84
N THR A 46 19.03 -14.02 16.21
CA THR A 46 19.18 -15.35 16.82
C THR A 46 20.31 -15.35 17.86
N ILE A 47 20.45 -16.43 18.63
CA ILE A 47 21.45 -16.55 19.71
C ILE A 47 22.92 -16.46 19.21
N ASP A 48 23.14 -16.79 17.95
CA ASP A 48 24.40 -16.71 17.22
C ASP A 48 24.57 -15.40 16.41
N GLY A 49 23.63 -14.45 16.53
CA GLY A 49 23.75 -13.09 16.02
C GLY A 49 23.26 -12.85 14.58
N HIS A 50 22.69 -13.86 13.92
CA HIS A 50 22.10 -13.71 12.59
C HIS A 50 20.73 -13.01 12.66
N PRO A 51 20.26 -12.35 11.57
CA PRO A 51 18.88 -11.87 11.48
C PRO A 51 17.87 -12.98 11.78
N ASP A 52 16.91 -12.69 12.65
CA ASP A 52 15.85 -13.63 12.99
C ASP A 52 14.70 -13.54 11.98
N PHE A 53 14.55 -14.59 11.16
CA PHE A 53 13.45 -14.77 10.19
C PHE A 53 12.42 -15.80 10.66
N GLN A 54 12.41 -16.16 11.94
CA GLN A 54 11.40 -17.07 12.49
C GLN A 54 10.01 -16.40 12.48
N GLY A 55 8.96 -17.19 12.27
CA GLY A 55 7.59 -16.69 12.21
C GLY A 55 6.67 -17.60 11.41
N VAL A 56 5.44 -17.13 11.20
CA VAL A 56 4.47 -17.77 10.31
C VAL A 56 4.54 -17.07 8.96
N TRP A 57 4.89 -17.83 7.94
CA TRP A 57 5.00 -17.36 6.56
C TRP A 57 3.86 -17.96 5.75
N ALA A 58 3.16 -17.11 4.99
CA ALA A 58 2.07 -17.53 4.11
C ALA A 58 2.48 -17.34 2.65
N ASN A 59 1.99 -18.23 1.78
CA ASN A 59 2.09 -18.13 0.32
C ASN A 59 0.68 -18.22 -0.26
N ASN A 60 -0.11 -17.19 -0.02
CA ASN A 60 -1.50 -17.11 -0.47
C ASN A 60 -1.72 -15.94 -1.44
N SER A 61 -0.68 -15.49 -2.14
CA SER A 61 -0.81 -14.43 -3.16
C SER A 61 -1.58 -14.93 -4.39
N ILE A 62 -2.45 -14.09 -4.94
CA ILE A 62 -3.05 -14.27 -6.28
C ILE A 62 -2.13 -13.70 -7.36
N THR A 63 -1.24 -12.76 -7.02
CA THR A 63 -0.30 -12.16 -7.98
C THR A 63 0.47 -13.26 -8.72
N PRO A 64 0.44 -13.27 -10.06
CA PRO A 64 1.14 -14.29 -10.83
C PRO A 64 2.65 -14.13 -10.71
N LEU A 65 3.41 -15.21 -10.86
CA LEU A 65 4.87 -15.15 -10.84
C LEU A 65 5.37 -14.19 -11.92
N GLU A 66 4.97 -14.45 -13.16
CA GLU A 66 5.32 -13.64 -14.32
C GLU A 66 4.13 -12.77 -14.74
N ARG A 67 4.40 -11.56 -15.23
CA ARG A 67 3.37 -10.61 -15.63
C ARG A 67 2.51 -11.15 -16.76
N ALA A 68 1.23 -11.38 -16.52
CA ALA A 68 0.30 -11.90 -17.53
C ALA A 68 0.28 -11.08 -18.84
N VAL A 69 -0.05 -11.75 -19.95
CA VAL A 69 -0.19 -11.10 -21.26
C VAL A 69 -1.28 -10.03 -21.21
N GLY A 70 -1.04 -8.87 -21.81
CA GLY A 70 -1.93 -7.71 -21.76
C GLY A 70 -1.67 -6.75 -20.58
N PHE A 71 -0.81 -7.13 -19.65
CA PHE A 71 -0.35 -6.27 -18.55
C PHE A 71 1.07 -5.76 -18.73
N GLU A 72 1.73 -6.02 -19.88
CA GLU A 72 3.15 -5.73 -20.13
C GLU A 72 3.53 -4.29 -19.77
N ASN A 73 4.66 -4.12 -19.07
CA ASN A 73 5.19 -2.84 -18.61
C ASN A 73 4.25 -2.04 -17.67
N ARG A 74 3.17 -2.66 -17.17
CA ARG A 74 2.31 -2.07 -16.14
C ARG A 74 2.62 -2.78 -14.84
N GLU A 75 3.13 -2.05 -13.85
CA GLU A 75 3.43 -2.64 -12.53
C GLU A 75 2.16 -2.92 -11.73
N LEU A 76 1.15 -2.07 -11.92
CA LEU A 76 -0.07 -2.05 -11.13
C LEU A 76 -1.32 -2.15 -12.01
N LEU A 77 -2.31 -2.85 -11.48
CA LEU A 77 -3.70 -2.82 -11.91
C LEU A 77 -4.28 -1.41 -11.69
N SER A 78 -5.15 -0.97 -12.61
CA SER A 78 -5.96 0.22 -12.39
C SER A 78 -6.96 -0.01 -11.27
N ASP A 79 -7.54 1.07 -10.73
CA ASP A 79 -8.58 0.96 -9.69
C ASP A 79 -9.77 0.12 -10.14
N ASP A 80 -10.25 0.35 -11.37
CA ASP A 80 -11.39 -0.35 -11.94
C ASP A 80 -11.08 -1.84 -12.19
N GLU A 81 -9.86 -2.15 -12.65
CA GLU A 81 -9.43 -3.54 -12.80
C GLU A 81 -9.34 -4.25 -11.47
N TYR A 82 -8.72 -3.62 -10.49
CA TYR A 82 -8.58 -4.20 -9.16
C TYR A 82 -9.94 -4.45 -8.51
N ALA A 83 -10.88 -3.51 -8.62
CA ALA A 83 -12.23 -3.68 -8.11
C ALA A 83 -12.97 -4.84 -8.80
N ARG A 84 -12.85 -4.95 -10.12
CA ARG A 84 -13.45 -6.06 -10.90
C ARG A 84 -12.87 -7.42 -10.51
N LEU A 85 -11.54 -7.53 -10.48
CA LEU A 85 -10.88 -8.80 -10.13
C LEU A 85 -11.19 -9.18 -8.67
N ARG A 86 -11.24 -8.21 -7.76
CA ARG A 86 -11.65 -8.45 -6.36
C ARG A 86 -13.06 -9.02 -6.25
N ALA A 87 -14.00 -8.57 -7.08
CA ALA A 87 -15.34 -9.14 -7.12
C ALA A 87 -15.33 -10.60 -7.62
N GLY A 88 -14.53 -10.89 -8.64
CA GLY A 88 -14.36 -12.25 -9.16
C GLY A 88 -13.70 -13.22 -8.18
N VAL A 89 -12.88 -12.74 -7.23
CA VAL A 89 -12.29 -13.61 -6.19
C VAL A 89 -13.38 -14.33 -5.41
N ALA A 90 -14.42 -13.61 -4.97
CA ALA A 90 -15.53 -14.21 -4.22
C ALA A 90 -16.30 -15.24 -5.06
N GLU A 91 -16.49 -14.98 -6.35
CA GLU A 91 -17.16 -15.91 -7.25
C GLU A 91 -16.39 -17.23 -7.38
N ILE A 92 -15.07 -17.18 -7.54
CA ILE A 92 -14.24 -18.37 -7.61
C ILE A 92 -14.21 -19.11 -6.27
N THR A 93 -14.03 -18.40 -5.15
CA THR A 93 -13.93 -19.05 -3.83
C THR A 93 -15.23 -19.69 -3.38
N ASP A 94 -16.37 -19.07 -3.68
CA ASP A 94 -17.68 -19.50 -3.20
C ASP A 94 -18.39 -20.44 -4.20
N GLY A 95 -17.92 -20.49 -5.45
CA GLY A 95 -18.52 -21.26 -6.54
C GLY A 95 -18.42 -22.77 -6.40
N GLY A 96 -17.58 -23.28 -5.48
CA GLY A 96 -17.47 -24.71 -5.18
C GLY A 96 -16.90 -25.58 -6.31
N GLY A 97 -16.23 -24.98 -7.29
CA GLY A 97 -15.57 -25.70 -8.38
C GLY A 97 -14.15 -26.16 -8.04
N ASP A 98 -13.39 -26.53 -9.07
CA ASP A 98 -12.02 -27.00 -8.93
C ASP A 98 -11.09 -25.92 -8.35
N ALA A 99 -10.23 -26.35 -7.42
CA ALA A 99 -9.23 -25.51 -6.78
C ALA A 99 -8.25 -24.92 -7.80
N GLN A 100 -8.07 -23.61 -7.75
CA GLN A 100 -7.14 -22.89 -8.60
C GLN A 100 -5.78 -22.77 -7.92
N PHE A 101 -4.69 -23.10 -8.64
CA PHE A 101 -3.32 -23.12 -8.15
C PHE A 101 -2.42 -22.15 -8.91
N GLY A 102 -1.39 -21.63 -8.21
CA GLY A 102 -0.42 -20.70 -8.80
C GLY A 102 -1.08 -19.54 -9.55
N ASP A 103 -0.56 -19.28 -10.75
CA ASP A 103 -1.02 -18.24 -11.68
C ASP A 103 -2.44 -18.50 -12.21
N GLY A 104 -2.91 -19.76 -12.17
CA GLY A 104 -4.25 -20.14 -12.66
C GLY A 104 -5.39 -19.41 -11.97
N PHE A 105 -5.23 -19.00 -10.70
CA PHE A 105 -6.23 -18.17 -10.03
C PHE A 105 -6.33 -16.79 -10.69
N PHE A 106 -5.20 -16.14 -10.97
CA PHE A 106 -5.19 -14.85 -11.65
C PHE A 106 -5.70 -14.97 -13.08
N ASP A 107 -5.30 -16.02 -13.79
CA ASP A 107 -5.75 -16.28 -15.15
C ASP A 107 -7.26 -16.47 -15.21
N ALA A 108 -7.85 -17.22 -14.27
CA ALA A 108 -9.30 -17.39 -14.16
C ALA A 108 -10.03 -16.05 -13.90
N LEU A 109 -9.46 -15.16 -13.08
CA LEU A 109 -10.06 -13.83 -12.86
C LEU A 109 -10.02 -12.95 -14.11
N VAL A 110 -8.95 -13.05 -14.91
CA VAL A 110 -8.78 -12.26 -16.14
C VAL A 110 -9.60 -12.82 -17.30
N SER A 111 -9.64 -14.14 -17.45
CA SER A 111 -10.38 -14.83 -18.51
C SER A 111 -11.89 -14.90 -18.22
N GLY A 112 -12.28 -14.91 -16.94
CA GLY A 112 -13.64 -15.22 -16.49
C GLY A 112 -13.97 -16.71 -16.57
N GLU A 113 -12.98 -17.57 -16.80
CA GLU A 113 -13.16 -19.02 -16.94
C GLU A 113 -12.25 -19.78 -15.98
N VAL A 114 -12.86 -20.61 -15.14
CA VAL A 114 -12.16 -21.50 -14.21
C VAL A 114 -11.74 -22.75 -14.96
N GLN A 115 -10.43 -23.02 -14.99
CA GLN A 115 -9.86 -24.21 -15.62
C GLN A 115 -9.36 -25.19 -14.55
N SER A 116 -9.63 -26.48 -14.74
CA SER A 116 -9.04 -27.51 -13.88
C SER A 116 -7.55 -27.66 -14.19
N TYR A 117 -6.73 -27.75 -13.13
CA TYR A 117 -5.29 -28.01 -13.29
C TYR A 117 -5.02 -29.44 -13.82
N ASP A 118 -5.81 -30.43 -13.39
CA ASP A 118 -5.74 -31.81 -13.89
C ASP A 118 -7.16 -32.33 -14.21
N PRO A 119 -7.66 -32.07 -15.42
CA PRO A 119 -8.98 -32.54 -15.84
C PRO A 119 -9.05 -34.06 -16.03
N SER A 120 -7.91 -34.77 -16.03
CA SER A 120 -7.86 -36.22 -16.28
C SER A 120 -8.04 -37.03 -15.01
N THR A 121 -7.37 -36.64 -13.92
CA THR A 121 -7.46 -37.29 -12.62
C THR A 121 -8.52 -36.64 -11.72
N GLY A 122 -8.82 -35.36 -11.95
CA GLY A 122 -9.61 -34.53 -11.07
C GLY A 122 -8.73 -33.69 -10.14
N ASN A 123 -9.35 -32.67 -9.54
CA ASN A 123 -8.67 -31.70 -8.70
C ASN A 123 -9.35 -31.60 -7.31
N TYR A 124 -8.71 -30.92 -6.36
CA TYR A 124 -9.33 -30.59 -5.08
C TYR A 124 -10.49 -29.60 -5.26
N ASP A 125 -11.43 -29.58 -4.33
CA ASP A 125 -12.47 -28.57 -4.27
C ASP A 125 -11.89 -27.22 -3.80
N GLN A 126 -12.26 -26.14 -4.48
CA GLN A 126 -11.83 -24.77 -4.16
C GLN A 126 -12.21 -24.35 -2.73
N THR A 127 -13.29 -24.91 -2.17
CA THR A 127 -13.74 -24.66 -0.80
C THR A 127 -12.76 -25.14 0.28
N TRP A 128 -11.83 -26.05 -0.05
CA TRP A 128 -10.81 -26.53 0.90
C TRP A 128 -9.55 -25.65 0.90
N MET A 129 -9.48 -24.69 -0.02
CA MET A 129 -8.34 -23.79 -0.14
C MET A 129 -8.43 -22.65 0.87
N SER A 130 -7.28 -22.19 1.35
CA SER A 130 -7.21 -20.99 2.18
C SER A 130 -7.48 -19.72 1.37
N ASP A 131 -7.97 -18.70 2.06
CA ASP A 131 -8.17 -17.36 1.48
C ASP A 131 -6.89 -16.83 0.84
N ARG A 132 -7.04 -16.26 -0.35
CA ARG A 132 -5.94 -15.67 -1.12
C ARG A 132 -5.98 -14.15 -1.11
N ASN A 133 -4.80 -13.54 -1.13
CA ASN A 133 -4.61 -12.10 -1.15
C ASN A 133 -4.47 -11.59 -2.59
N LEU A 134 -5.42 -10.75 -3.01
CA LEU A 134 -5.31 -9.97 -4.23
C LEU A 134 -4.58 -8.66 -3.96
N GLU A 135 -3.36 -8.55 -4.46
CA GLU A 135 -2.60 -7.31 -4.49
C GLU A 135 -2.85 -6.53 -5.79
N ARG A 136 -2.43 -5.26 -5.85
CA ARG A 136 -2.53 -4.45 -7.07
C ARG A 136 -1.43 -4.73 -8.09
N ARG A 137 -0.34 -5.37 -7.66
CA ARG A 137 0.78 -5.73 -8.53
C ARG A 137 0.36 -6.76 -9.58
N THR A 138 0.89 -6.64 -10.78
CA THR A 138 0.58 -7.56 -11.89
C THR A 138 1.56 -8.73 -12.01
N SER A 139 2.61 -8.77 -11.18
CA SER A 139 3.63 -9.82 -11.18
C SER A 139 4.42 -9.86 -9.87
N LEU A 140 4.89 -11.04 -9.48
CA LEU A 140 5.86 -11.21 -8.40
C LEU A 140 7.27 -10.72 -8.80
N ILE A 141 7.61 -10.77 -10.09
CA ILE A 141 8.86 -10.27 -10.65
C ILE A 141 8.75 -8.76 -10.90
N VAL A 142 9.60 -8.01 -10.21
CA VAL A 142 9.69 -6.55 -10.35
C VAL A 142 10.77 -6.15 -11.38
N ASP A 143 11.91 -6.86 -11.37
CA ASP A 143 13.02 -6.67 -12.28
C ASP A 143 13.37 -8.01 -12.95
N PRO A 144 13.41 -8.10 -14.30
CA PRO A 144 13.26 -7.04 -15.30
C PRO A 144 11.88 -6.37 -15.30
N ALA A 145 11.80 -5.11 -15.75
CA ALA A 145 10.57 -4.31 -15.74
C ALA A 145 9.40 -4.94 -16.52
N ASN A 146 9.69 -5.85 -17.47
CA ASN A 146 8.67 -6.63 -18.16
C ASN A 146 8.03 -7.72 -17.27
N GLY A 147 8.57 -8.01 -16.09
CA GLY A 147 8.02 -8.93 -15.09
C GLY A 147 8.07 -10.37 -15.55
N ARG A 148 9.04 -10.69 -16.39
CA ARG A 148 9.29 -12.05 -16.89
C ARG A 148 10.61 -12.55 -16.34
N LEU A 149 10.74 -13.86 -16.25
CA LEU A 149 12.00 -14.49 -15.86
C LEU A 149 13.10 -14.05 -16.86
N PRO A 150 14.28 -13.65 -16.37
CA PRO A 150 15.43 -13.46 -17.23
C PRO A 150 15.78 -14.77 -17.98
N PRO A 151 16.34 -14.68 -19.20
CA PRO A 151 16.88 -15.86 -19.88
C PRO A 151 17.92 -16.57 -19.00
N TYR A 152 17.84 -17.91 -18.94
CA TYR A 152 18.89 -18.71 -18.32
C TYR A 152 20.20 -18.53 -19.10
N THR A 153 21.30 -18.30 -18.38
CA THR A 153 22.66 -18.17 -18.93
C THR A 153 23.47 -19.43 -18.72
#